data_AF-A0A8T8WCS0-F1
#
_entry.id   AF-A0A8T8WCS0-F1
#
_cell.length_a   1.000
_cell.length_b   1.000
_cell.length_c   1.000
_cell.angle_alpha   90.00
_cell.angle_beta   90.00
_cell.angle_gamma   90.00
#
_symmetry.space_group_name_H-M   'P 1'
#
loop_
_entity.id
_entity.type
_entity.pdbx_description
1 polymer ?
#
loop_
_entity_poly.entity_id
_entity_poly.type
_entity_poly.pdbx_seq_one_letter_code
_entity_poly.pdbx_strand_id
1 'polypeptide(L)' 'MKSTRKGLREGELEKDNYERLLCAECGTSLAKENPPEEVYSVRTCPDCDREWKELR' A
#
# COMPACT_ATOMS: atom_id res chain seq x y z
N MET A 1 -6.01 -7.96 -5.23
CA MET A 1 -5.58 -6.66 -4.68
C MET A 1 -6.76 -5.80 -4.21
N LYS A 2 -6.75 -5.34 -2.96
CA LYS A 2 -7.72 -4.34 -2.43
C LYS A 2 -7.15 -2.92 -2.50
N SER A 3 -7.96 -1.89 -2.29
CA SER A 3 -7.45 -0.51 -2.28
C SER A 3 -6.68 -0.18 -1.00
N THR A 4 -5.76 0.78 -1.07
CA THR A 4 -5.06 1.31 0.12
C THR A 4 -6.04 1.86 1.15
N ARG A 5 -7.11 2.53 0.73
CA ARG A 5 -8.21 2.96 1.62
C ARG A 5 -8.86 1.78 2.37
N LYS A 6 -9.12 0.67 1.67
CA LYS A 6 -9.67 -0.54 2.31
C LYS A 6 -8.65 -1.20 3.24
N GLY A 7 -7.37 -1.23 2.84
CA GLY A 7 -6.27 -1.71 3.68
C GLY A 7 -6.15 -0.95 5.00
N LEU A 8 -6.23 0.39 4.96
CA LEU A 8 -6.25 1.23 6.16
C LEU A 8 -7.48 0.96 7.04
N ARG A 9 -8.66 0.80 6.45
CA ARG A 9 -9.89 0.51 7.21
C ARG A 9 -9.86 -0.85 7.91
N GLU A 10 -9.24 -1.85 7.29
CA GLU A 10 -9.13 -3.21 7.82
C GLU A 10 -7.91 -3.39 8.75
N GLY A 11 -7.14 -2.33 9.00
CA GLY A 11 -5.96 -2.39 9.86
C GLY A 11 -4.78 -3.16 9.27
N GLU A 12 -4.78 -3.41 7.95
CA GLU A 12 -3.65 -4.06 7.27
C GLU A 12 -2.58 -3.06 6.83
N LEU A 13 -2.94 -1.78 6.75
CA LEU A 13 -2.03 -0.68 6.48
C LEU A 13 -2.11 0.34 7.61
N GLU A 14 -1.00 1.00 7.84
CA GLU A 14 -0.89 2.14 8.74
C GLU A 14 -0.27 3.33 8.01
N LYS A 15 -0.36 4.51 8.62
CA LYS A 15 0.34 5.71 8.18
C LYS A 15 1.38 6.09 9.22
N ASP A 16 2.59 6.40 8.76
CA ASP A 16 3.58 7.01 9.63
C ASP A 16 3.36 8.53 9.81
N ASN A 17 4.25 9.18 10.57
CA ASN A 17 4.20 10.62 10.84
C ASN A 17 4.33 11.50 9.58
N TYR A 18 4.70 10.94 8.44
CA TYR A 18 4.80 11.61 7.14
C TYR A 18 3.70 11.17 6.17
N GLU A 19 2.65 10.51 6.68
CA GLU A 19 1.55 9.94 5.92
C GLU A 19 1.95 8.87 4.89
N ARG A 20 3.13 8.26 5.04
CA ARG A 20 3.56 7.15 4.19
C ARG A 20 2.86 5.87 4.63
N LEU A 21 2.47 5.05 3.65
CA LEU A 21 1.82 3.77 3.92
C LEU A 21 2.85 2.75 4.42
N LEU A 22 2.59 2.19 5.59
CA LEU A 22 3.31 1.08 6.18
C LEU A 22 2.44 -0.17 6.15
N CYS A 23 3.06 -1.34 6.01
CA CYS A 23 2.39 -2.60 6.29
C CYS A 23 2.19 -2.73 7.80
N ALA A 24 0.95 -2.99 8.25
CA ALA A 24 0.66 -3.15 9.67
C ALA A 24 1.26 -4.45 10.26
N GLU A 25 1.61 -5.42 9.42
CA GLU A 25 2.16 -6.71 9.85
C GLU A 25 3.65 -6.63 10.19
N CYS A 26 4.47 -5.99 9.34
CA CYS A 26 5.92 -5.92 9.52
C CYS A 26 6.46 -4.51 9.81
N GLY A 27 5.63 -3.46 9.70
CA GLY A 27 6.02 -2.07 9.89
C GLY A 27 6.81 -1.45 8.73
N THR A 28 7.12 -2.21 7.68
CA THR A 28 7.91 -1.73 6.54
C THR A 28 7.10 -0.82 5.63
N SER A 29 7.76 0.20 5.07
CA SER A 29 7.15 1.09 4.07
C SER A 29 6.88 0.37 2.76
N LEU A 30 5.73 0.64 2.16
CA LEU A 30 5.35 0.03 0.89
C LEU A 30 6.12 0.62 -0.29
N ALA A 31 6.63 -0.25 -1.16
CA ALA A 31 7.10 0.12 -2.48
C ALA A 31 5.93 0.63 -3.34
N LYS A 32 6.23 1.44 -4.35
CA LYS A 32 5.23 1.98 -5.29
C LYS A 32 5.66 1.72 -6.72
N GLU A 33 4.75 1.12 -7.49
CA GLU A 33 4.88 0.98 -8.94
C GLU A 33 3.74 1.75 -9.63
N ASN A 34 4.06 2.38 -10.78
CA ASN A 34 3.09 3.11 -11.60
C ASN A 34 3.06 2.49 -12.99
N PRO A 35 2.20 1.47 -13.23
CA PRO A 35 2.08 0.87 -14.55
C PRO A 35 1.58 1.91 -15.56
N PRO A 36 2.20 2.03 -16.74
CA PRO A 36 1.84 3.06 -17.72
C PRO A 36 0.47 2.81 -18.37
N GLU A 37 -0.03 1.58 -18.31
CA GLU A 37 -1.32 1.15 -18.88
C GLU A 37 -2.49 1.22 -17.90
N GLU A 38 -2.23 1.59 -16.64
CA GLU A 38 -3.23 1.58 -15.58
C GLU A 38 -3.50 2.97 -15.01
N VAL A 39 -4.74 3.17 -14.54
CA VAL A 39 -5.17 4.42 -13.89
C VAL A 39 -4.90 4.45 -12.39
N TYR A 40 -4.20 3.45 -11.86
CA TYR A 40 -3.85 3.31 -10.45
C TYR A 40 -2.37 2.98 -10.28
N SER A 41 -1.84 3.26 -9.10
CA SER A 41 -0.53 2.78 -8.67
C SER A 41 -0.67 1.49 -7.87
N VAL A 42 0.32 0.62 -7.95
CA VAL A 42 0.45 -0.58 -7.11
C VAL A 42 1.34 -0.24 -5.92
N ARG A 43 0.90 -0.58 -4.72
CA ARG A 43 1.69 -0.52 -3.49
C ARG A 43 1.99 -1.94 -3.04
N THR A 44 3.26 -2.27 -2.81
CA THR A 44 3.67 -3.64 -2.48
C THR A 44 4.53 -3.64 -1.22
N CYS A 45 4.24 -4.55 -0.29
CA CYS A 45 5.08 -4.76 0.88
C CYS A 45 6.24 -5.70 0.49
N PRO A 46 7.51 -5.26 0.57
CA PRO A 46 8.65 -6.07 0.13
C PRO A 46 8.86 -7.33 1.00
N ASP A 47 8.41 -7.33 2.25
CA ASP A 47 8.65 -8.43 3.19
C ASP A 47 7.49 -9.45 3.28
N CYS A 48 6.26 -9.00 3.04
CA CYS A 48 5.05 -9.81 3.19
C CYS A 48 4.43 -10.23 1.85
N ASP A 49 4.98 -9.73 0.74
CA ASP A 49 4.51 -9.96 -0.64
C ASP A 49 3.00 -9.68 -0.82
N ARG A 50 2.51 -8.65 -0.12
CA ARG A 50 1.12 -8.18 -0.18
C ARG A 50 1.02 -6.92 -1.01
N GLU A 51 -0.09 -6.78 -1.73
CA GLU A 51 -0.28 -5.69 -2.68
C GLU A 51 -1.63 -4.95 -2.52
N TRP A 52 -1.58 -3.63 -2.68
CA TRP A 52 -2.74 -2.72 -2.63
C TRP A 52 -2.77 -1.75 -3.81
N LYS A 53 -3.97 -1.44 -4.32
CA LYS A 53 -4.15 -0.39 -5.34
C LYS A 53 -4.33 0.97 -4.71
N GLU A 54 -3.57 1.94 -5.19
CA GLU A 54 -3.70 3.34 -4.84
C GLU A 54 -4.29 4.08 -6.04
N LEU A 55 -5.56 4.45 -5.94
CA LEU A 55 -6.21 5.33 -6.90
C LEU A 55 -5.73 6.77 -6.66
N ARG A 56 -5.33 7.45 -7.74
CA ARG A 56 -4.91 8.86 -7.70
C ARG A 56 -6.06 9.80 -7.35
#